data_AF-A0A540V7P0-F1
#
_entry.id   AF-A0A540V7P0-F1
#
_cell.length_a   1.000
_cell.length_b   1.000
_cell.length_c   1.000
_cell.angle_alpha   90.00
_cell.angle_beta   90.00
_cell.angle_gamma   90.00
#
_symmetry.space_group_name_H-M   'P 1'
#
loop_
_entity.id
_entity.type
_entity.pdbx_description
1 polymer ?
#
loop_
_entity_poly.entity_id
_entity_poly.type
_entity_poly.pdbx_seq_one_letter_code
_entity_poly.pdbx_strand_id
1 'polypeptide(L)' 'MTTLTPRQIVEQLNRYIVGQDAAKRAVAIALRNRYRRSLLSDELKNEVIPKNILMIGPTGVGKTEIARR' A
#
# COMPACT_ATOMS: atom_id res chain seq x y z
N MET A 1 6.99 11.51 5.19
CA MET A 1 6.38 10.21 4.78
C MET A 1 6.06 9.43 6.03
N THR A 2 4.84 8.90 6.16
CA THR A 2 4.39 8.25 7.39
C THR A 2 5.18 6.97 7.66
N THR A 3 5.77 6.86 8.85
CA THR A 3 6.58 5.72 9.32
C THR A 3 5.76 4.48 9.67
N LEU A 4 4.48 4.46 9.29
CA LEU A 4 3.54 3.40 9.63
C LEU A 4 4.06 2.04 9.17
N THR A 5 3.85 1.05 10.02
CA THR A 5 4.06 -0.36 9.67
C THR A 5 2.91 -0.84 8.78
N PRO A 6 3.12 -1.89 7.96
CA PRO A 6 2.04 -2.45 7.15
C PRO A 6 0.79 -2.80 7.96
N ARG A 7 0.96 -3.30 9.19
CA ARG A 7 -0.15 -3.63 10.09
C ARG A 7 -0.95 -2.39 10.51
N GLN A 8 -0.28 -1.29 10.84
CA GLN A 8 -0.94 -0.03 11.18
C GLN A 8 -1.68 0.58 9.98
N ILE A 9 -1.13 0.47 8.75
CA ILE A 9 -1.81 0.92 7.55
C ILE A 9 -3.11 0.13 7.33
N VAL A 10 -3.05 -1.21 7.44
CA VAL A 10 -4.25 -2.06 7.35
C VAL A 10 -5.27 -1.69 8.42
N GLU A 11 -4.83 -1.42 9.65
CA GLU A 11 -5.73 -1.00 10.74
C GLU A 11 -6.42 0.34 10.46
N GLN A 12 -5.72 1.30 9.85
CA GLN A 12 -6.34 2.55 9.41
C GLN A 12 -7.35 2.31 8.29
N LEU A 13 -7.01 1.48 7.30
CA LEU A 13 -7.93 1.14 6.20
C LEU A 13 -9.17 0.39 6.70
N ASN A 14 -9.04 -0.43 7.75
CA ASN A 14 -10.17 -1.13 8.38
C ASN A 14 -11.23 -0.19 8.97
N ARG A 15 -10.87 1.07 9.28
CA ARG A 15 -11.84 2.06 9.79
C ARG A 15 -12.82 2.55 8.72
N TYR A 16 -12.45 2.43 7.45
CA TYR A 16 -13.21 2.97 6.31
C TYR A 16 -13.71 1.89 5.35
N ILE A 17 -13.04 0.74 5.33
CA ILE A 17 -13.24 -0.30 4.31
C ILE A 17 -13.46 -1.61 5.04
N VAL A 18 -14.56 -2.29 4.75
CA VAL A 18 -14.88 -3.60 5.34
C VAL A 18 -14.35 -4.72 4.44
N GLY A 19 -13.69 -5.74 5.01
CA GLY A 19 -13.12 -6.87 4.26
C GLY A 19 -11.96 -6.49 3.34
N GLN A 20 -11.77 -7.18 2.22
CA GLN A 20 -10.70 -6.91 1.23
C GLN A 20 -9.27 -6.99 1.79
N ASP A 21 -9.01 -7.91 2.72
CA ASP A 21 -7.75 -7.97 3.48
C ASP A 21 -6.51 -8.12 2.58
N ALA A 22 -6.63 -8.90 1.50
CA ALA A 22 -5.55 -9.07 0.53
C ALA A 22 -5.18 -7.75 -0.17
N ALA A 23 -6.18 -6.97 -0.58
CA ALA A 23 -5.97 -5.69 -1.25
C ALA A 23 -5.39 -4.64 -0.29
N LYS A 24 -5.91 -4.56 0.94
CA LYS A 24 -5.36 -3.67 1.98
C LYS A 24 -3.91 -4.02 2.29
N ARG A 25 -3.58 -5.31 2.42
CA ARG A 25 -2.21 -5.78 2.65
C ARG A 25 -1.28 -5.43 1.49
N ALA A 26 -1.74 -5.61 0.25
CA ALA A 26 -0.95 -5.27 -0.94
C ALA A 26 -0.58 -3.77 -0.95
N VAL A 27 -1.56 -2.90 -0.70
CA VAL A 27 -1.34 -1.44 -0.63
C VAL A 27 -0.41 -1.07 0.53
N ALA A 28 -0.62 -1.65 1.72
CA ALA A 28 0.23 -1.41 2.87
C ALA A 28 1.70 -1.78 2.62
N ILE A 29 1.95 -2.91 1.93
CA ILE A 29 3.30 -3.33 1.55
C ILE A 29 3.91 -2.39 0.51
N ALA A 30 3.15 -1.99 -0.51
CA ALA A 30 3.63 -1.07 -1.54
C ALA A 30 4.04 0.29 -0.95
N LEU A 31 3.23 0.84 -0.04
CA LEU A 31 3.55 2.06 0.70
C LEU A 31 4.79 1.88 1.57
N ARG A 32 4.89 0.77 2.31
CA ARG A 32 6.07 0.49 3.14
C ARG A 32 7.33 0.33 2.31
N ASN A 33 7.25 -0.25 1.13
CA ASN A 33 8.39 -0.36 0.22
C ASN A 33 8.89 1.00 -0.29
N ARG A 34 8.00 1.98 -0.49
CA ARG A 34 8.41 3.36 -0.80
C ARG A 34 9.20 3.99 0.35
N TYR A 35 8.73 3.80 1.58
CA TYR A 35 9.48 4.25 2.76
C TYR A 35 10.84 3.54 2.88
N ARG A 36 10.88 2.21 2.73
CA ARG A 36 12.15 1.46 2.74
C ARG A 36 13.12 1.95 1.66
N ARG A 37 12.63 2.21 0.46
CA ARG A 37 13.43 2.78 -0.64
C ARG A 37 14.02 4.13 -0.26
N SER A 38 13.28 5.00 0.44
CA SER A 38 13.82 6.30 0.87
C SER A 38 15.02 6.21 1.83
N LEU A 39 15.20 5.06 2.51
CA LEU A 39 16.31 4.79 3.41
C LEU A 39 17.54 4.17 2.74
N LEU A 40 17.47 3.82 1.45
CA LEU A 40 18.60 3.26 0.71
C LEU A 40 19.62 4.35 0.33
N SER A 41 20.81 3.95 -0.10
CA SER A 41 21.77 4.84 -0.77
C SER A 41 21.21 5.31 -2.12
N ASP A 42 21.69 6.43 -2.63
CA ASP A 42 21.16 7.02 -3.86
C ASP A 42 21.41 6.17 -5.10
N GLU A 43 22.52 5.43 -5.15
CA GLU A 43 22.80 4.43 -6.19
C GLU A 43 21.71 3.34 -6.22
N LEU A 44 21.41 2.73 -5.07
CA LEU A 44 20.42 1.67 -4.96
C LEU A 44 18.97 2.18 -5.13
N LYS A 45 18.69 3.43 -4.77
CA LYS A 45 17.35 4.03 -4.94
C LYS A 45 16.88 4.01 -6.40
N ASN A 46 17.80 4.21 -7.35
CA ASN A 46 17.50 4.28 -8.78
C ASN A 46 17.20 2.91 -9.37
N GLU A 47 17.76 1.85 -8.80
CA GLU A 47 17.51 0.46 -9.24
C GLU A 47 16.18 -0.09 -8.72
N VAL A 48 15.65 0.47 -7.62
CA VAL A 48 14.42 -0.02 -6.98
C VAL A 48 13.16 0.60 -7.58
N ILE A 49 12.52 -0.16 -8.46
CA ILE A 49 11.25 0.21 -9.11
C ILE A 49 10.06 0.09 -8.13
N PRO A 50 9.09 1.03 -8.16
CA PRO A 50 7.86 0.92 -7.38
C PRO A 50 7.09 -0.38 -7.65
N LYS A 51 6.50 -0.94 -6.59
CA LYS A 51 5.62 -2.11 -6.70
C LYS A 51 4.19 -1.65 -6.99
N ASN A 52 3.90 -1.45 -8.27
CA ASN A 52 2.56 -1.09 -8.75
C ASN A 52 1.57 -2.24 -8.49
N ILE A 53 0.30 -1.89 -8.26
CA ILE A 53 -0.75 -2.85 -7.90
C ILE A 53 -1.85 -2.80 -8.98
N LEU A 54 -2.24 -3.97 -9.47
CA LEU A 54 -3.43 -4.15 -10.29
C LEU A 54 -4.53 -4.76 -9.42
N MET A 55 -5.64 -4.03 -9.22
CA MET A 55 -6.78 -4.54 -8.46
C MET A 55 -7.84 -5.10 -9.41
N ILE A 56 -8.18 -6.39 -9.26
CA ILE A 56 -9.16 -7.09 -10.09
C ILE A 56 -10.39 -7.44 -9.23
N GLY A 57 -11.59 -7.11 -9.72
CA GLY A 57 -12.85 -7.44 -9.06
C GLY A 57 -14.05 -6.62 -9.58
N PRO A 58 -15.29 -6.99 -9.22
CA PRO A 58 -16.51 -6.34 -9.70
C PRO A 58 -16.66 -4.90 -9.18
N THR A 59 -17.61 -4.13 -9.71
CA THR A 59 -17.87 -2.75 -9.26
C THR A 59 -18.41 -2.73 -7.82
N GLY A 60 -18.28 -1.60 -7.13
CA GLY A 60 -18.81 -1.42 -5.77
C GLY A 60 -18.03 -2.09 -4.62
N VAL A 61 -17.04 -2.96 -4.89
CA VAL A 61 -16.30 -3.69 -3.84
C VAL A 61 -15.22 -2.88 -3.09
N GLY A 62 -15.09 -1.58 -3.38
CA GLY A 62 -14.16 -0.70 -2.67
C GLY A 62 -12.75 -0.58 -3.26
N LYS A 63 -12.48 -1.07 -4.48
CA LYS A 63 -11.15 -0.94 -5.14
C LYS A 63 -10.63 0.51 -5.14
N THR A 64 -11.48 1.45 -5.55
CA THR A 64 -11.13 2.89 -5.60
C THR A 64 -10.96 3.48 -4.20
N GLU A 65 -11.78 3.07 -3.24
CA GLU A 65 -11.70 3.58 -1.86
C GLU A 65 -10.40 3.14 -1.18
N ILE A 66 -9.93 1.91 -1.43
CA ILE A 66 -8.62 1.41 -0.95
C ILE A 66 -7.46 2.25 -1.49
N ALA A 67 -7.54 2.74 -2.73
CA ALA A 67 -6.47 3.55 -3.33
C ALA A 67 -6.53 5.03 -2.89
N ARG A 68 -7.69 5.52 -2.46
CA ARG A 68 -7.92 6.91 -2.08
C ARG A 68 -7.58 7.21 -0.61
N ARG A 69 -7.74 6.22 0.28
CA ARG A 69 -7.51 6.34 1.73
C ARG A 69 -6.10 5.92 2.13
#